data_AF-A0AAI8ALR0-F1
#
_entry.id   AF-A0AAI8ALR0-F1
#
_cell.length_a   1.000
_cell.length_b   1.000
_cell.length_c   1.000
_cell.angle_alpha   90.00
_cell.angle_beta   90.00
_cell.angle_gamma   90.00
#
_symmetry.space_group_name_H-M   'P 1'
#
loop_
_entity.id
_entity.type
_entity.pdbx_description
1 polymer ?
#
loop_
_entity_poly.entity_id
_entity_poly.type
_entity_poly.pdbx_seq_one_letter_code
_entity_poly.pdbx_strand_id
1 'polypeptide(L)'
;MSIAIIAEYNPFHNGHIYQLNYVKKHFPNEKIVVILSGKYTQRGELAVADFETRKQFALKFGADEVIKLPFKYATQAAHIFAQGAIEIVAENKIDKLIFGSESNNIDQMYFLATTIKDNFEKYNQLIKMFLKQGNSFPNASALALKELTGSLITLPNDILGFEYVKAIVFNNYSIKAHCLKRTINFHSETPEDHFASASYLRKLIYKNEDISQYSPMKFISTPDRIENHYPQFQKIVREKSSEELAQFHLVSEGIQNLFKKHINAPDFDSFINRVNSKRYTSSRIKRIMLYILLQITNPDEIEV
;
A
#
# COMPACT_ATOMS: atom_id res chain seq x y z
N MET A 1 -7.27 -21.42 -15.45
CA MET A 1 -7.19 -20.81 -14.12
C MET A 1 -6.12 -19.75 -14.13
N SER A 2 -6.24 -18.76 -13.26
CA SER A 2 -5.24 -17.70 -13.11
C SER A 2 -4.98 -17.38 -11.65
N ILE A 3 -3.81 -16.81 -11.40
CA ILE A 3 -3.34 -16.40 -10.09
C ILE A 3 -2.88 -14.95 -10.13
N ALA A 4 -3.44 -14.16 -9.22
CA ALA A 4 -3.13 -12.76 -9.07
C ALA A 4 -1.94 -12.52 -8.13
N ILE A 5 -1.11 -11.55 -8.49
CA ILE A 5 -0.16 -10.88 -7.59
C ILE A 5 -0.53 -9.41 -7.54
N ILE A 6 -0.76 -8.87 -6.35
CA ILE A 6 -0.99 -7.44 -6.14
C ILE A 6 0.35 -6.79 -5.80
N ALA A 7 0.77 -5.79 -6.59
CA ALA A 7 2.12 -5.24 -6.49
C ALA A 7 2.20 -3.73 -6.78
N GLU A 8 3.33 -3.15 -6.37
CA GLU A 8 3.72 -1.79 -6.78
C GLU A 8 4.98 -1.78 -7.65
N TYR A 9 5.84 -2.80 -7.53
CA TYR A 9 7.13 -2.91 -8.23
C TYR A 9 7.94 -1.60 -8.23
N ASN A 10 8.19 -1.07 -7.03
CA ASN A 10 8.73 0.26 -6.81
C ASN A 10 10.11 0.26 -6.10
N PRO A 11 11.23 -0.13 -6.75
CA PRO A 11 11.35 -0.62 -8.13
C PRO A 11 11.06 -2.13 -8.27
N PHE A 12 11.01 -2.64 -9.51
CA PHE A 12 11.06 -4.07 -9.79
C PHE A 12 12.45 -4.62 -9.39
N HIS A 13 12.54 -5.80 -8.76
CA HIS A 13 13.77 -6.29 -8.15
C HIS A 13 13.76 -7.81 -7.97
N ASN A 14 14.89 -8.40 -7.54
CA ASN A 14 15.09 -9.85 -7.43
C ASN A 14 14.05 -10.57 -6.56
N GLY A 15 13.56 -9.93 -5.49
CA GLY A 15 12.44 -10.47 -4.71
C GLY A 15 11.13 -10.65 -5.52
N HIS A 16 10.84 -9.77 -6.47
CA HIS A 16 9.68 -9.89 -7.36
C HIS A 16 9.89 -10.99 -8.40
N ILE A 17 11.11 -11.08 -8.95
CA ILE A 17 11.50 -12.17 -9.87
C ILE A 17 11.34 -13.52 -9.17
N TYR A 18 11.81 -13.63 -7.93
CA TYR A 18 11.63 -14.83 -7.11
C TYR A 18 10.15 -15.19 -6.92
N GLN A 19 9.29 -14.21 -6.61
CA GLN A 19 7.85 -14.44 -6.49
C GLN A 19 7.22 -14.96 -7.79
N LEU A 20 7.54 -14.35 -8.94
CA LEU A 20 7.04 -14.79 -10.25
C LEU A 20 7.53 -16.20 -10.59
N ASN A 21 8.80 -16.50 -10.34
CA ASN A 21 9.38 -17.82 -10.55
C ASN A 21 8.78 -18.88 -9.62
N TYR A 22 8.49 -18.50 -8.37
CA TYR A 22 7.79 -19.38 -7.44
C TYR A 22 6.42 -19.78 -7.98
N VAL A 23 5.67 -18.81 -8.51
CA VAL A 23 4.35 -19.08 -9.10
C VAL A 23 4.47 -20.00 -10.31
N LYS A 24 5.37 -19.70 -11.25
CA LYS A 24 5.63 -20.57 -12.41
C LYS A 24 5.98 -22.00 -12.01
N LYS A 25 6.75 -22.18 -10.94
CA LYS A 25 7.19 -23.50 -10.47
C LYS A 25 6.07 -24.29 -9.80
N HIS A 26 5.26 -23.65 -8.95
CA HIS A 26 4.27 -24.35 -8.11
C HIS A 26 2.86 -24.35 -8.72
N PHE A 27 2.61 -23.47 -9.68
CA PHE A 27 1.34 -23.34 -10.41
C PHE A 27 1.61 -23.29 -11.93
N PRO A 28 2.28 -24.31 -12.52
CA PRO A 28 2.80 -24.25 -13.89
C PRO A 28 1.72 -24.10 -14.99
N ASN A 29 0.46 -24.39 -14.66
CA ASN A 29 -0.67 -24.30 -15.59
C ASN A 29 -1.52 -23.03 -15.39
N GLU A 30 -1.10 -22.12 -14.53
CA GLU A 30 -1.86 -20.91 -14.19
C GLU A 30 -1.29 -19.69 -14.87
N LYS A 31 -2.18 -18.86 -15.44
CA LYS A 31 -1.79 -17.53 -15.92
C LYS A 31 -1.48 -16.63 -14.73
N ILE A 32 -0.37 -15.91 -14.79
CA ILE A 32 0.06 -14.96 -13.78
C ILE A 32 -0.45 -13.56 -14.16
N VAL A 33 -1.40 -13.04 -13.39
CA VAL A 33 -1.95 -11.70 -13.57
C VAL A 33 -1.40 -10.78 -12.49
N VAL A 34 -0.77 -9.68 -12.85
CA VAL A 34 -0.29 -8.69 -11.88
C VAL A 34 -1.25 -7.52 -11.81
N ILE A 35 -1.81 -7.25 -10.62
CA ILE A 35 -2.56 -6.03 -10.32
C ILE A 35 -1.56 -4.98 -9.83
N LEU A 36 -1.22 -4.01 -10.69
CA LEU A 36 -0.09 -3.10 -10.49
C LEU A 36 -0.56 -1.67 -10.22
N SER A 37 -0.06 -1.05 -9.14
CA SER A 37 -0.33 0.36 -8.87
C SER A 37 0.16 1.29 -9.99
N GLY A 38 -0.57 2.37 -10.23
CA GLY A 38 -0.22 3.42 -11.20
C GLY A 38 0.97 4.28 -10.77
N LYS A 39 0.93 5.57 -11.11
CA LYS A 39 2.01 6.53 -10.78
C LYS A 39 2.25 6.68 -9.28
N TYR A 40 1.21 6.49 -8.46
CA TYR A 40 1.25 6.71 -7.02
C TYR A 40 1.08 5.41 -6.24
N THR A 41 1.80 5.32 -5.13
CA THR A 41 1.81 4.16 -4.23
C THR A 41 0.71 4.24 -3.16
N GLN A 42 0.50 3.13 -2.47
CA GLN A 42 -0.34 2.98 -1.28
C GLN A 42 0.09 3.87 -0.13
N ARG A 43 1.36 4.29 -0.11
CA ARG A 43 1.92 5.19 0.90
C ARG A 43 1.81 6.67 0.54
N GLY A 44 1.24 7.01 -0.63
CA GLY A 44 1.15 8.39 -1.11
C GLY A 44 2.48 8.93 -1.64
N GLU A 45 3.30 8.05 -2.21
CA GLU A 45 4.59 8.40 -2.82
C GLU A 45 4.49 8.24 -4.34
N LEU A 46 5.39 8.89 -5.08
CA LEU A 46 5.56 8.64 -6.50
C LEU A 46 6.32 7.31 -6.68
N ALA A 47 5.91 6.51 -7.67
CA ALA A 47 6.68 5.37 -8.11
C ALA A 47 7.98 5.86 -8.77
N VAL A 48 9.11 5.18 -8.52
CA VAL A 48 10.42 5.55 -9.06
C VAL A 48 10.52 5.36 -10.57
N ALA A 49 9.61 4.58 -11.15
CA ALA A 49 9.48 4.39 -12.59
C ALA A 49 8.00 4.43 -12.98
N ASP A 50 7.72 4.86 -14.21
CA ASP A 50 6.37 4.93 -14.73
C ASP A 50 5.69 3.54 -14.80
N PHE A 51 4.37 3.55 -14.99
CA PHE A 51 3.57 2.34 -15.05
C PHE A 51 4.02 1.41 -16.19
N GLU A 52 4.29 1.96 -17.38
CA GLU A 52 4.61 1.14 -18.55
C GLU A 52 5.96 0.43 -18.37
N THR A 53 6.97 1.12 -17.85
CA THR A 53 8.27 0.53 -17.52
C THR A 53 8.11 -0.63 -16.54
N ARG A 54 7.40 -0.42 -15.43
CA ARG A 54 7.19 -1.48 -14.41
C ARG A 54 6.38 -2.65 -14.95
N LYS A 55 5.37 -2.38 -15.78
CA LYS A 55 4.60 -3.39 -16.51
C LYS A 55 5.48 -4.21 -17.44
N GLN A 56 6.35 -3.58 -18.22
CA GLN A 56 7.25 -4.29 -19.13
C GLN A 56 8.23 -5.22 -18.37
N PHE A 57 8.72 -4.79 -17.21
CA PHE A 57 9.51 -5.69 -16.34
C PHE A 57 8.68 -6.86 -15.82
N ALA A 58 7.45 -6.65 -15.37
CA ALA A 58 6.57 -7.73 -14.94
C ALA A 58 6.37 -8.78 -16.06
N LEU A 59 6.01 -8.33 -17.26
CA LEU A 59 5.78 -9.19 -18.43
C LEU A 59 7.06 -9.94 -18.83
N LYS A 60 8.18 -9.22 -18.94
CA LYS A 60 9.49 -9.80 -19.30
C LYS A 60 9.92 -10.93 -18.38
N PHE A 61 9.61 -10.83 -17.09
CA PHE A 61 10.04 -11.81 -16.09
C PHE A 61 8.98 -12.88 -15.78
N GLY A 62 7.79 -12.81 -16.39
CA GLY A 62 6.86 -13.92 -16.35
C GLY A 62 5.41 -13.66 -16.03
N ALA A 63 4.99 -12.42 -15.84
CA ALA A 63 3.56 -12.12 -15.83
C ALA A 63 3.00 -12.36 -17.24
N ASP A 64 1.81 -12.96 -17.32
CA ASP A 64 1.07 -13.10 -18.58
C ASP A 64 0.25 -11.83 -18.86
N GLU A 65 -0.20 -11.16 -17.81
CA GLU A 65 -1.03 -9.97 -17.90
C GLU A 65 -0.72 -8.99 -16.76
N VAL A 66 -0.90 -7.69 -17.02
CA VAL A 66 -0.78 -6.63 -16.02
C VAL A 66 -1.99 -5.72 -16.10
N ILE A 67 -2.75 -5.64 -15.02
CA ILE A 67 -3.93 -4.80 -14.88
C ILE A 67 -3.58 -3.62 -13.96
N LYS A 68 -3.87 -2.39 -14.38
CA LYS A 68 -3.62 -1.19 -13.58
C LYS A 68 -4.62 -1.12 -12.42
N LEU A 69 -4.13 -0.98 -11.19
CA LEU A 69 -4.98 -0.66 -10.04
C LEU A 69 -5.36 0.84 -10.10
N PRO A 70 -6.66 1.18 -10.16
CA PRO A 70 -7.12 2.57 -10.20
C PRO A 70 -6.61 3.40 -9.03
N PHE A 71 -6.32 4.68 -9.30
CA PHE A 71 -5.79 5.62 -8.31
C PHE A 71 -6.62 5.67 -7.01
N LYS A 72 -7.96 5.66 -7.16
CA LYS A 72 -8.92 5.68 -6.05
C LYS A 72 -8.73 4.58 -5.01
N TYR A 73 -8.14 3.45 -5.41
CA TYR A 73 -7.77 2.33 -4.55
C TYR A 73 -6.27 2.30 -4.25
N ALA A 74 -5.44 2.60 -5.26
CA ALA A 74 -3.99 2.49 -5.16
C ALA A 74 -3.42 3.41 -4.07
N THR A 75 -3.95 4.61 -3.87
CA THR A 75 -3.42 5.61 -2.93
C THR A 75 -4.37 5.75 -1.72
N GLN A 76 -4.47 4.68 -0.94
CA GLN A 76 -5.40 4.61 0.20
C GLN A 76 -4.81 3.85 1.40
N ALA A 77 -5.57 3.79 2.50
CA ALA A 77 -5.26 2.87 3.59
C ALA A 77 -5.34 1.40 3.13
N ALA A 78 -4.64 0.50 3.82
CA ALA A 78 -4.48 -0.90 3.43
C ALA A 78 -5.80 -1.64 3.15
N HIS A 79 -6.83 -1.42 3.97
CA HIS A 79 -8.14 -2.04 3.78
C HIS A 79 -8.83 -1.63 2.47
N ILE A 80 -8.76 -0.34 2.08
CA ILE A 80 -9.35 0.16 0.82
C ILE A 80 -8.52 -0.30 -0.38
N PHE A 81 -7.19 -0.25 -0.25
CA PHE A 81 -6.27 -0.78 -1.26
C PHE A 81 -6.54 -2.26 -1.54
N ALA A 82 -6.66 -3.07 -0.47
CA ALA A 82 -6.97 -4.48 -0.56
C ALA A 82 -8.35 -4.73 -1.15
N GLN A 83 -9.38 -3.99 -0.69
CA GLN A 83 -10.74 -4.12 -1.22
C GLN A 83 -10.78 -3.90 -2.72
N GLY A 84 -10.24 -2.78 -3.22
CA GLY A 84 -10.24 -2.47 -4.65
C GLY A 84 -9.39 -3.43 -5.48
N ALA A 85 -8.26 -3.89 -4.95
CA ALA A 85 -7.46 -4.89 -5.65
C ALA A 85 -8.17 -6.25 -5.73
N ILE A 86 -8.84 -6.69 -4.66
CA ILE A 86 -9.61 -7.94 -4.64
C ILE A 86 -10.87 -7.85 -5.50
N GLU A 87 -11.54 -6.70 -5.56
CA GLU A 87 -12.64 -6.43 -6.48
C GLU A 87 -12.21 -6.65 -7.93
N ILE A 88 -11.07 -6.07 -8.35
CA ILE A 88 -10.51 -6.29 -9.69
C ILE A 88 -10.18 -7.76 -9.93
N VAL A 89 -9.61 -8.45 -8.94
CA VAL A 89 -9.32 -9.89 -9.04
C VAL A 89 -10.61 -10.70 -9.28
N ALA A 90 -11.68 -10.37 -8.57
CA ALA A 90 -12.99 -11.01 -8.72
C ALA A 90 -13.65 -10.70 -10.07
N GLU A 91 -13.66 -9.43 -10.49
CA GLU A 91 -14.23 -8.98 -11.77
C GLU A 91 -13.55 -9.65 -12.97
N ASN A 92 -12.24 -9.86 -12.88
CA ASN A 92 -11.46 -10.56 -13.90
C ASN A 92 -11.49 -12.08 -13.76
N LYS A 93 -12.34 -12.63 -12.87
CA LYS A 93 -12.55 -14.07 -12.65
C LYS A 93 -11.25 -14.82 -12.37
N ILE A 94 -10.36 -14.22 -11.59
CA ILE A 94 -9.09 -14.83 -11.20
C ILE A 94 -9.33 -15.74 -10.00
N ASP A 95 -8.87 -16.98 -10.09
CA ASP A 95 -9.19 -18.03 -9.11
C ASP A 95 -8.36 -17.95 -7.82
N LYS A 96 -7.13 -17.44 -7.93
CA LYS A 96 -6.16 -17.48 -6.83
C LYS A 96 -5.50 -16.13 -6.62
N LEU A 97 -5.05 -15.91 -5.40
CA LEU A 97 -4.21 -14.79 -5.02
C LEU A 97 -2.96 -15.31 -4.33
N ILE A 98 -1.79 -14.77 -4.66
CA ILE A 98 -0.56 -15.03 -3.91
C ILE A 98 0.14 -13.74 -3.49
N PHE A 99 0.51 -13.68 -2.21
CA PHE A 99 1.24 -12.55 -1.64
C PHE A 99 2.35 -13.02 -0.70
N GLY A 100 3.37 -12.18 -0.54
CA GLY A 100 4.43 -12.43 0.43
C GLY A 100 3.91 -12.30 1.86
N SER A 101 4.33 -13.17 2.77
CA SER A 101 3.95 -13.17 4.18
C SER A 101 5.15 -13.50 5.05
N GLU A 102 5.29 -12.83 6.19
CA GLU A 102 6.34 -13.15 7.16
C GLU A 102 5.99 -14.41 7.97
N SER A 103 4.75 -14.52 8.48
CA SER A 103 4.29 -15.70 9.23
C SER A 103 4.01 -16.93 8.36
N ASN A 104 3.67 -16.72 7.09
CA ASN A 104 3.20 -17.76 6.17
C ASN A 104 1.99 -18.55 6.72
N ASN A 105 1.14 -17.92 7.53
CA ASN A 105 0.01 -18.57 8.20
C ASN A 105 -1.35 -18.14 7.60
N ILE A 106 -1.65 -18.69 6.42
CA ILE A 106 -2.88 -18.36 5.69
C ILE A 106 -4.14 -18.80 6.44
N ASP A 107 -4.10 -19.94 7.14
CA ASP A 107 -5.24 -20.48 7.87
C ASP A 107 -5.64 -19.57 9.03
N GLN A 108 -4.66 -19.01 9.74
CA GLN A 108 -4.91 -18.00 10.77
C GLN A 108 -5.55 -16.73 10.18
N MET A 109 -5.11 -16.28 8.99
CA MET A 109 -5.72 -15.12 8.34
C MET A 109 -7.20 -15.38 8.00
N TYR A 110 -7.54 -16.56 7.47
CA TYR A 110 -8.93 -16.94 7.21
C TYR A 110 -9.75 -17.05 8.49
N PHE A 111 -9.22 -17.71 9.53
CA PHE A 111 -9.88 -17.82 10.83
C PHE A 111 -10.22 -16.44 11.41
N LEU A 112 -9.26 -15.52 11.43
CA LEU A 112 -9.47 -14.17 11.95
C LEU A 112 -10.46 -13.39 11.08
N ALA A 113 -10.37 -13.47 9.75
CA ALA A 113 -11.30 -12.79 8.85
C ALA A 113 -12.75 -13.26 9.03
N THR A 114 -12.95 -14.59 9.13
CA THR A 114 -14.27 -15.18 9.40
C THR A 114 -14.78 -14.78 10.77
N THR A 115 -13.92 -14.81 11.80
CA THR A 115 -14.31 -14.38 13.16
C THR A 115 -14.77 -12.92 13.19
N ILE A 116 -14.08 -12.03 12.47
CA ILE A 116 -14.52 -10.63 12.33
C ILE A 116 -15.87 -10.59 11.63
N LYS A 117 -16.04 -11.31 10.51
CA LYS A 117 -17.29 -11.29 9.73
C LYS A 117 -18.49 -11.74 10.57
N ASP A 118 -18.34 -12.82 11.33
CA ASP A 118 -19.39 -13.37 12.20
C ASP A 118 -19.72 -12.45 13.39
N ASN A 119 -18.79 -11.55 13.76
CA ASN A 119 -18.92 -10.63 14.88
C ASN A 119 -18.80 -9.15 14.46
N PHE A 120 -19.24 -8.83 13.24
CA PHE A 120 -18.92 -7.55 12.59
C PHE A 120 -19.43 -6.34 13.37
N GLU A 121 -20.63 -6.41 13.95
CA GLU A 121 -21.18 -5.32 14.77
C GLU A 121 -20.32 -5.03 16.00
N LYS A 122 -19.91 -6.07 16.73
CA LYS A 122 -19.04 -5.94 17.90
C LYS A 122 -17.67 -5.39 17.49
N TYR A 123 -17.10 -5.88 16.39
CA TYR A 123 -15.84 -5.38 15.86
C TYR A 123 -15.91 -3.88 15.51
N ASN A 124 -16.99 -3.44 14.84
CA ASN A 124 -17.20 -2.04 14.50
C ASN A 124 -17.39 -1.15 15.73
N GLN A 125 -18.09 -1.64 16.76
CA GLN A 125 -18.23 -0.92 18.03
C GLN A 125 -16.85 -0.72 18.70
N LEU A 126 -16.01 -1.76 18.71
CA LEU A 126 -14.64 -1.68 19.24
C LEU A 126 -13.77 -0.69 18.45
N ILE A 127 -13.84 -0.71 17.11
CA ILE A 127 -13.14 0.28 16.28
C ILE A 127 -13.56 1.70 16.67
N LYS A 128 -14.87 1.97 16.73
CA LYS A 128 -15.40 3.30 17.10
C LYS A 128 -14.93 3.72 18.49
N MET A 129 -14.91 2.81 19.45
CA MET A 129 -14.37 3.05 20.80
C MET A 129 -12.89 3.44 20.75
N PHE A 130 -12.04 2.68 20.05
CA PHE A 130 -10.61 2.97 19.96
C PHE A 130 -10.31 4.25 19.15
N LEU A 131 -11.09 4.57 18.13
CA LEU A 131 -10.98 5.85 17.39
C LEU A 131 -11.27 7.06 18.28
N LYS A 132 -12.28 6.96 19.18
CA LYS A 132 -12.59 8.01 20.17
C LYS A 132 -11.43 8.24 21.15
N GLN A 133 -10.61 7.22 21.41
CA GLN A 133 -9.39 7.33 22.23
C GLN A 133 -8.18 7.92 21.47
N GLY A 134 -8.37 8.46 20.26
CA GLY A 134 -7.31 9.12 19.49
C GLY A 134 -6.38 8.18 18.74
N ASN A 135 -6.74 6.91 18.58
CA ASN A 135 -6.00 5.97 17.74
C ASN A 135 -6.25 6.27 16.25
N SER A 136 -5.21 6.10 15.42
CA SER A 136 -5.40 6.00 13.97
C SER A 136 -6.24 4.77 13.61
N PHE A 137 -6.91 4.79 12.46
CA PHE A 137 -7.73 3.66 12.01
C PHE A 137 -6.97 2.32 11.99
N PRO A 138 -5.73 2.22 11.44
CA PRO A 138 -4.96 0.97 11.50
C PRO A 138 -4.75 0.46 12.92
N ASN A 139 -4.44 1.36 13.87
CA ASN A 139 -4.24 0.98 15.26
C ASN A 139 -5.56 0.59 15.95
N ALA A 140 -6.65 1.34 15.69
CA ALA A 140 -7.98 1.01 16.20
C ALA A 140 -8.48 -0.35 15.69
N SER A 141 -8.24 -0.65 14.42
CA SER A 141 -8.53 -1.95 13.78
C SER A 141 -7.75 -3.10 14.42
N ALA A 142 -6.45 -2.91 14.66
CA ALA A 142 -5.60 -3.90 15.32
C ALA A 142 -6.02 -4.14 16.79
N LEU A 143 -6.34 -3.08 17.54
CA LEU A 143 -6.83 -3.20 18.92
C LEU A 143 -8.20 -3.90 18.98
N ALA A 144 -9.11 -3.57 18.06
CA ALA A 144 -10.40 -4.24 17.96
C ALA A 144 -10.26 -5.73 17.63
N LEU A 145 -9.32 -6.08 16.74
CA LEU A 145 -8.99 -7.48 16.42
C LEU A 145 -8.48 -8.22 17.66
N LYS A 146 -7.54 -7.61 18.40
CA LYS A 146 -7.00 -8.18 19.64
C LYS A 146 -8.07 -8.41 20.69
N GLU A 147 -8.93 -7.43 20.91
CA GLU A 147 -10.00 -7.53 21.89
C GLU A 147 -11.02 -8.62 21.50
N LEU A 148 -11.28 -8.78 20.20
CA LEU A 148 -12.23 -9.77 19.71
C LEU A 148 -11.68 -11.19 19.71
N THR A 149 -10.39 -11.37 19.40
CA THR A 149 -9.82 -12.68 19.05
C THR A 149 -8.63 -13.10 19.91
N GLY A 150 -8.12 -12.22 20.77
CA GLY A 150 -6.85 -12.39 21.48
C GLY A 150 -5.61 -12.30 20.59
N SER A 151 -5.76 -12.20 19.26
CA SER A 151 -4.67 -12.23 18.28
C SER A 151 -4.34 -10.85 17.73
N LEU A 152 -3.09 -10.67 17.30
CA LEU A 152 -2.63 -9.47 16.62
C LEU A 152 -1.87 -9.86 15.35
N ILE A 153 -2.02 -9.03 14.32
CA ILE A 153 -1.19 -9.09 13.12
C ILE A 153 -0.38 -7.81 13.08
N THR A 154 0.93 -7.92 13.28
CA THR A 154 1.84 -6.79 13.44
C THR A 154 2.87 -6.66 12.32
N LEU A 155 3.09 -7.72 11.55
CA LEU A 155 4.11 -7.75 10.50
C LEU A 155 3.58 -7.08 9.22
N PRO A 156 4.38 -6.23 8.54
CA PRO A 156 3.87 -5.38 7.47
C PRO A 156 3.21 -6.12 6.29
N ASN A 157 3.81 -7.22 5.81
CA ASN A 157 3.21 -7.96 4.69
C ASN A 157 2.04 -8.83 5.17
N ASP A 158 2.09 -9.35 6.40
CA ASP A 158 0.95 -10.04 7.00
C ASP A 158 -0.26 -9.12 7.22
N ILE A 159 -0.06 -7.84 7.58
CA ILE A 159 -1.15 -6.86 7.68
C ILE A 159 -1.84 -6.72 6.32
N LEU A 160 -1.07 -6.53 5.24
CA LEU A 160 -1.64 -6.36 3.91
C LEU A 160 -2.28 -7.66 3.39
N GLY A 161 -1.63 -8.80 3.62
CA GLY A 161 -2.15 -10.13 3.33
C GLY A 161 -3.48 -10.41 4.03
N PHE A 162 -3.57 -10.03 5.31
CA PHE A 162 -4.81 -10.14 6.07
C PHE A 162 -5.92 -9.25 5.51
N GLU A 163 -5.62 -8.03 5.09
CA GLU A 163 -6.62 -7.16 4.45
C GLU A 163 -7.14 -7.76 3.13
N TYR A 164 -6.30 -8.45 2.35
CA TYR A 164 -6.75 -9.21 1.17
C TYR A 164 -7.68 -10.35 1.55
N VAL A 165 -7.29 -11.20 2.51
CA VAL A 165 -8.11 -12.33 2.97
C VAL A 165 -9.43 -11.84 3.56
N LYS A 166 -9.40 -10.76 4.34
CA LYS A 166 -10.59 -10.12 4.89
C LYS A 166 -11.53 -9.65 3.78
N ALA A 167 -11.01 -8.98 2.75
CA ALA A 167 -11.82 -8.56 1.60
C ALA A 167 -12.43 -9.76 0.84
N ILE A 168 -11.69 -10.85 0.65
CA ILE A 168 -12.20 -12.09 0.04
C ILE A 168 -13.37 -12.66 0.87
N VAL A 169 -13.16 -12.83 2.18
CA VAL A 169 -14.14 -13.43 3.10
C VAL A 169 -15.39 -12.57 3.22
N PHE A 170 -15.25 -11.25 3.38
CA PHE A 170 -16.39 -10.34 3.53
C PHE A 170 -17.31 -10.33 2.32
N ASN A 171 -16.75 -10.40 1.12
CA ASN A 171 -17.50 -10.36 -0.14
C ASN A 171 -17.94 -11.76 -0.62
N ASN A 172 -17.63 -12.84 0.11
CA ASN A 172 -17.91 -14.22 -0.31
C ASN A 172 -17.30 -14.59 -1.67
N TYR A 173 -16.14 -14.04 -2.02
CA TYR A 173 -15.48 -14.40 -3.27
C TYR A 173 -14.91 -15.82 -3.19
N SER A 174 -14.96 -16.56 -4.31
CA SER A 174 -14.37 -17.89 -4.45
C SER A 174 -12.85 -17.89 -4.68
N ILE A 175 -12.19 -16.75 -4.42
CA ILE A 175 -10.75 -16.57 -4.60
C ILE A 175 -10.00 -17.32 -3.50
N LYS A 176 -9.07 -18.19 -3.89
CA LYS A 176 -8.19 -18.91 -2.94
C LYS A 176 -6.88 -18.15 -2.72
N ALA A 177 -6.64 -17.71 -1.50
CA ALA A 177 -5.41 -17.02 -1.13
C ALA A 177 -4.28 -18.00 -0.76
N HIS A 178 -3.06 -17.64 -1.14
CA HIS A 178 -1.83 -18.38 -0.88
C HIS A 178 -0.76 -17.43 -0.33
N CYS A 179 0.01 -17.90 0.66
CA CYS A 179 1.15 -17.18 1.17
C CYS A 179 2.45 -17.69 0.54
N LEU A 180 3.37 -16.77 0.28
CA LEU A 180 4.76 -17.06 0.01
C LEU A 180 5.59 -16.56 1.20
N LYS A 181 6.24 -17.46 1.93
CA LYS A 181 7.12 -17.08 3.03
C LYS A 181 8.22 -16.15 2.53
N ARG A 182 8.31 -14.96 3.11
CA ARG A 182 9.41 -14.03 2.83
C ARG A 182 10.66 -14.56 3.50
N THR A 183 11.72 -14.74 2.71
CA THR A 183 13.05 -15.04 3.23
C THR A 183 13.75 -13.78 3.76
N ILE A 184 13.30 -12.58 3.37
CA ILE A 184 13.96 -11.30 3.70
C ILE A 184 12.96 -10.25 4.19
N ASN A 185 13.32 -9.60 5.30
CA ASN A 185 12.51 -8.59 5.98
C ASN A 185 12.35 -7.30 5.16
N PHE A 186 11.13 -6.74 5.16
CA PHE A 186 10.73 -5.53 4.41
C PHE A 186 11.55 -4.26 4.75
N HIS A 187 12.26 -4.28 5.88
CA HIS A 187 13.03 -3.16 6.43
C HIS A 187 14.51 -3.48 6.66
N SER A 188 15.05 -4.57 6.12
CA SER A 188 16.50 -4.77 6.23
C SER A 188 17.22 -3.63 5.51
N GLU A 189 17.99 -2.86 6.27
CA GLU A 189 18.95 -1.89 5.73
C GLU A 189 20.20 -2.60 5.21
N THR A 190 20.34 -3.88 5.57
CA THR A 190 21.37 -4.79 5.11
C THR A 190 20.80 -5.71 4.01
N PRO A 191 21.42 -5.73 2.83
CA PRO A 191 21.11 -6.76 1.83
C PRO A 191 21.55 -8.14 2.33
N GLU A 192 20.86 -9.18 1.87
CA GLU A 192 21.28 -10.57 2.04
C GLU A 192 21.48 -11.16 0.64
N ASP A 193 22.71 -11.54 0.33
CA ASP A 193 23.15 -12.02 -0.99
C ASP A 193 22.70 -11.11 -2.16
N HIS A 194 21.79 -11.62 -3.00
CA HIS A 194 21.27 -10.94 -4.19
C HIS A 194 19.92 -10.25 -3.96
N PHE A 195 19.52 -10.05 -2.72
CA PHE A 195 18.21 -9.51 -2.40
C PHE A 195 18.28 -8.31 -1.45
N ALA A 196 17.46 -7.32 -1.75
CA ALA A 196 17.30 -6.13 -0.92
C ALA A 196 15.84 -5.66 -0.91
N SER A 197 15.47 -4.93 0.14
CA SER A 197 14.12 -4.34 0.24
C SER A 197 13.93 -3.23 -0.79
N ALA A 198 12.70 -3.05 -1.28
CA ALA A 198 12.36 -1.95 -2.18
C ALA A 198 12.72 -0.58 -1.58
N SER A 199 12.57 -0.41 -0.27
CA SER A 199 12.93 0.83 0.44
C SER A 199 14.43 1.10 0.40
N TYR A 200 15.27 0.07 0.58
CA TYR A 200 16.72 0.19 0.44
C TYR A 200 17.11 0.55 -0.98
N LEU A 201 16.54 -0.11 -1.99
CA LEU A 201 16.82 0.21 -3.39
C LEU A 201 16.42 1.64 -3.76
N ARG A 202 15.30 2.15 -3.24
CA ARG A 202 14.95 3.57 -3.42
C ARG A 202 15.98 4.51 -2.79
N LYS A 203 16.54 4.18 -1.62
CA LYS A 203 17.63 4.97 -1.02
C LYS A 203 18.86 5.03 -1.95
N LEU A 204 19.26 3.90 -2.52
CA LEU A 204 20.38 3.83 -3.49
C LEU A 204 20.08 4.65 -4.76
N ILE A 205 18.89 4.47 -5.34
CA ILE A 205 18.43 5.22 -6.52
C ILE A 205 18.51 6.73 -6.27
N TYR A 206 18.04 7.21 -5.11
CA TYR A 206 18.07 8.65 -4.80
C TYR A 206 19.47 9.20 -4.53
N LYS A 207 20.44 8.33 -4.24
CA LYS A 207 21.86 8.69 -4.13
C LYS A 207 22.64 8.46 -5.44
N ASN A 208 21.96 8.05 -6.51
CA ASN A 208 22.57 7.62 -7.78
C ASN A 208 23.61 6.51 -7.59
N GLU A 209 23.39 5.62 -6.61
CA GLU A 209 24.19 4.42 -6.39
C GLU A 209 23.69 3.25 -7.23
N ASP A 210 24.59 2.32 -7.58
CA ASP A 210 24.25 1.16 -8.40
C ASP A 210 23.31 0.19 -7.66
N ILE A 211 22.31 -0.31 -8.38
CA ILE A 211 21.34 -1.30 -7.89
C ILE A 211 21.36 -2.60 -8.72
N SER A 212 22.27 -2.72 -9.69
CA SER A 212 22.28 -3.79 -10.69
C SER A 212 22.35 -5.20 -10.07
N GLN A 213 22.97 -5.33 -8.89
CA GLN A 213 23.01 -6.56 -8.11
C GLN A 213 21.61 -7.05 -7.69
N TYR A 214 20.67 -6.13 -7.48
CA TYR A 214 19.36 -6.39 -6.86
C TYR A 214 18.18 -6.17 -7.81
N SER A 215 18.39 -5.42 -8.90
CA SER A 215 17.33 -5.02 -9.82
C SER A 215 17.83 -5.01 -11.26
N PRO A 216 17.01 -5.51 -12.21
CA PRO A 216 17.29 -5.37 -13.63
C PRO A 216 16.94 -3.98 -14.18
N MET A 217 16.34 -3.10 -13.37
CA MET A 217 15.99 -1.74 -13.78
C MET A 217 17.23 -0.85 -13.81
N LYS A 218 17.24 0.11 -14.74
CA LYS A 218 18.27 1.14 -14.85
C LYS A 218 17.62 2.50 -14.73
N PHE A 219 18.27 3.40 -14.00
CA PHE A 219 17.81 4.78 -13.79
C PHE A 219 18.86 5.72 -14.38
N ILE A 220 18.44 6.51 -15.38
CA ILE A 220 19.32 7.49 -16.05
C ILE A 220 19.39 8.80 -15.24
N SER A 221 18.29 9.13 -14.56
CA SER A 221 18.16 10.30 -13.70
C SER A 221 17.51 9.90 -12.39
N THR A 222 17.75 10.71 -11.36
CA THR A 222 17.08 10.56 -10.07
C THR A 222 15.56 10.76 -10.26
N PRO A 223 14.72 9.78 -9.88
CA PRO A 223 13.27 9.91 -9.98
C PRO A 223 12.72 11.00 -9.07
N ASP A 224 11.57 11.55 -9.46
CA ASP A 224 10.87 12.56 -8.67
C ASP A 224 10.28 11.97 -7.38
N ARG A 225 10.06 12.84 -6.39
CA ARG A 225 9.72 12.52 -5.02
C ARG A 225 8.57 13.40 -4.55
N ILE A 226 7.66 12.86 -3.74
CA ILE A 226 6.54 13.65 -3.20
C ILE A 226 7.05 14.82 -2.36
N GLU A 227 8.20 14.64 -1.72
CA GLU A 227 8.90 15.63 -0.92
C GLU A 227 9.30 16.88 -1.73
N ASN A 228 9.61 16.73 -3.02
CA ASN A 228 9.95 17.85 -3.91
C ASN A 228 8.76 18.77 -4.16
N HIS A 229 7.53 18.29 -3.97
CA HIS A 229 6.29 19.05 -4.14
C HIS A 229 5.84 19.76 -2.87
N TYR A 230 6.64 19.71 -1.80
CA TYR A 230 6.32 20.39 -0.55
C TYR A 230 6.11 21.91 -0.71
N PRO A 231 6.93 22.67 -1.47
CA PRO A 231 6.68 24.10 -1.68
C PRO A 231 5.32 24.40 -2.35
N GLN A 232 4.91 23.59 -3.32
CA GLN A 232 3.60 23.72 -3.96
C GLN A 232 2.48 23.42 -2.96
N PHE A 233 2.64 22.38 -2.15
CA PHE A 233 1.71 22.05 -1.07
C PHE A 233 1.60 23.18 -0.03
N GLN A 234 2.74 23.79 0.35
CA GLN A 234 2.75 24.95 1.25
C GLN A 234 1.95 26.12 0.68
N LYS A 235 2.11 26.42 -0.61
CA LYS A 235 1.34 27.47 -1.28
C LYS A 235 -0.17 27.21 -1.17
N ILE A 236 -0.62 26.01 -1.54
CA ILE A 236 -2.05 25.65 -1.51
C ILE A 236 -2.63 25.77 -0.09
N VAL A 237 -1.91 25.27 0.93
CA VAL A 237 -2.37 25.31 2.33
C VAL A 237 -2.39 26.72 2.91
N ARG A 238 -1.51 27.63 2.45
CA ARG A 238 -1.51 29.05 2.85
C ARG A 238 -2.67 29.82 2.22
N GLU A 239 -2.98 29.53 0.96
CA GLU A 239 -4.00 30.25 0.20
C GLU A 239 -5.43 29.84 0.59
N LYS A 240 -5.66 28.55 0.84
CA LYS A 240 -7.02 28.03 1.15
C LYS A 240 -7.41 28.23 2.61
N SER A 241 -8.69 28.47 2.86
CA SER A 241 -9.31 28.42 4.19
C SER A 241 -9.28 26.99 4.77
N SER A 242 -9.52 26.85 6.07
CA SER A 242 -9.61 25.52 6.69
C SER A 242 -10.81 24.75 6.15
N GLU A 243 -11.88 25.46 5.82
CA GLU A 243 -13.14 24.94 5.30
C GLU A 243 -12.98 24.42 3.87
N GLU A 244 -12.22 25.14 3.03
CA GLU A 244 -11.84 24.68 1.69
C GLU A 244 -10.92 23.45 1.74
N LEU A 245 -9.92 23.45 2.64
CA LEU A 245 -9.04 22.30 2.80
C LEU A 245 -9.80 21.06 3.27
N ALA A 246 -10.84 21.23 4.08
CA ALA A 246 -11.70 20.14 4.55
C ALA A 246 -12.51 19.46 3.43
N GLN A 247 -12.60 20.06 2.23
CA GLN A 247 -13.29 19.45 1.09
C GLN A 247 -12.44 18.41 0.36
N PHE A 248 -11.11 18.41 0.54
CA PHE A 248 -10.25 17.43 -0.12
C PHE A 248 -10.44 16.04 0.45
N HIS A 249 -10.34 15.04 -0.41
CA HIS A 249 -10.46 13.65 0.01
C HIS A 249 -9.40 13.29 1.07
N LEU A 250 -9.78 12.43 2.02
CA LEU A 250 -9.01 12.04 3.20
C LEU A 250 -8.75 13.14 4.24
N VAL A 251 -9.09 14.41 3.98
CA VAL A 251 -9.04 15.46 5.00
C VAL A 251 -10.21 15.27 5.95
N SER A 252 -9.91 14.87 7.17
CA SER A 252 -10.91 14.64 8.20
C SER A 252 -10.32 14.84 9.59
N GLU A 253 -11.19 14.88 10.60
CA GLU A 253 -10.81 14.94 12.02
C GLU A 253 -9.97 16.19 12.40
N GLY A 254 -10.01 17.24 11.57
CA GLY A 254 -9.32 18.51 11.83
C GLY A 254 -7.84 18.54 11.42
N ILE A 255 -7.35 17.56 10.64
CA ILE A 255 -5.94 17.52 10.21
C ILE A 255 -5.50 18.78 9.46
N GLN A 256 -6.41 19.44 8.73
CA GLN A 256 -6.14 20.69 8.04
C GLN A 256 -5.68 21.81 8.98
N ASN A 257 -6.13 21.81 10.24
CA ASN A 257 -5.69 22.78 11.24
C ASN A 257 -4.23 22.52 11.66
N LEU A 258 -3.81 21.26 11.75
CA LEU A 258 -2.40 20.90 11.97
C LEU A 258 -1.54 21.28 10.77
N PHE A 259 -2.04 21.08 9.55
CA PHE A 259 -1.35 21.52 8.35
C PHE A 259 -1.11 23.02 8.41
N LYS A 260 -2.15 23.84 8.57
CA LYS A 260 -2.00 25.31 8.70
C LYS A 260 -1.03 25.72 9.80
N LYS A 261 -1.12 25.09 10.98
CA LYS A 261 -0.24 25.37 12.11
C LYS A 261 1.24 25.10 11.82
N HIS A 262 1.53 24.04 11.05
CA HIS A 262 2.89 23.56 10.83
C HIS A 262 3.43 23.76 9.41
N ILE A 263 2.66 24.36 8.50
CA ILE A 263 3.00 24.46 7.08
C ILE A 263 4.27 25.26 6.82
N ASN A 264 4.69 26.14 7.73
CA ASN A 264 5.91 26.93 7.62
C ASN A 264 7.15 26.20 8.14
N ALA A 265 7.08 24.88 8.36
CA ALA A 265 8.27 24.08 8.60
C ALA A 265 9.28 24.25 7.44
N PRO A 266 10.59 24.25 7.74
CA PRO A 266 11.62 24.57 6.74
C PRO A 266 11.73 23.52 5.64
N ASP A 267 11.38 22.26 5.93
CA ASP A 267 11.49 21.14 5.02
C ASP A 267 10.35 20.13 5.24
N PHE A 268 10.22 19.21 4.29
CA PHE A 268 9.17 18.20 4.28
C PHE A 268 9.23 17.26 5.50
N ASP A 269 10.42 16.81 5.90
CA ASP A 269 10.58 15.86 7.02
C ASP A 269 10.22 16.53 8.34
N SER A 270 10.65 17.79 8.54
CA SER A 270 10.25 18.66 9.64
C SER A 270 8.72 18.85 9.70
N PHE A 271 8.07 19.03 8.56
CA PHE A 271 6.61 19.13 8.49
C PHE A 271 5.92 17.83 8.90
N ILE A 272 6.31 16.70 8.28
CA ILE A 272 5.75 15.39 8.59
C ILE A 272 5.90 15.08 10.08
N ASN A 273 7.06 15.31 10.67
CA ASN A 273 7.31 15.03 12.08
C ASN A 273 6.44 15.87 13.02
N ARG A 274 6.14 17.13 12.67
CA ARG A 274 5.28 18.01 13.48
C ARG A 274 3.79 17.67 13.38
N VAL A 275 3.35 17.12 12.25
CA VAL A 275 1.94 16.74 12.04
C VAL A 275 1.67 15.28 12.46
N ASN A 276 2.70 14.42 12.41
CA ASN A 276 2.60 13.03 12.82
C ASN A 276 2.12 12.95 14.27
N SER A 277 1.15 12.06 14.50
CA SER A 277 0.61 11.79 15.81
C SER A 277 0.04 10.37 15.86
N LYS A 278 -0.39 9.96 17.05
CA LYS A 278 -1.14 8.71 17.25
C LYS A 278 -2.35 8.57 16.32
N ARG A 279 -2.99 9.69 15.94
CA ARG A 279 -4.14 9.75 15.03
C ARG A 279 -3.72 9.81 13.55
N TYR A 280 -2.63 10.51 13.23
CA TYR A 280 -2.17 10.77 11.87
C TYR A 280 -0.79 10.18 11.61
N THR A 281 -0.75 9.05 10.90
CA THR A 281 0.51 8.42 10.49
C THR A 281 1.14 9.17 9.31
N SER A 282 2.47 9.08 9.14
CA SER A 282 3.18 9.70 8.02
C SER A 282 2.60 9.32 6.65
N SER A 283 2.22 8.05 6.45
CA SER A 283 1.59 7.62 5.19
C SER A 283 0.22 8.25 4.96
N ARG A 284 -0.58 8.48 6.02
CA ARG A 284 -1.86 9.20 5.89
C ARG A 284 -1.62 10.65 5.51
N ILE A 285 -0.63 11.31 6.13
CA ILE A 285 -0.26 12.69 5.80
C ILE A 285 0.22 12.81 4.35
N LYS A 286 1.12 11.91 3.91
CA LYS A 286 1.60 11.84 2.51
C LYS A 286 0.47 11.66 1.52
N ARG A 287 -0.46 10.73 1.78
CA ARG A 287 -1.65 10.56 0.94
C ARG A 287 -2.48 11.85 0.87
N ILE A 288 -2.83 12.45 2.01
CA ILE A 288 -3.63 13.68 2.01
C ILE A 288 -2.92 14.81 1.25
N MET A 289 -1.60 14.99 1.46
CA MET A 289 -0.81 15.95 0.68
C MET A 289 -0.93 15.70 -0.82
N LEU A 290 -0.85 14.45 -1.26
CA LEU A 290 -1.00 14.09 -2.67
C LEU A 290 -2.41 14.41 -3.20
N TYR A 291 -3.47 14.09 -2.47
CA TYR A 291 -4.85 14.45 -2.86
C TYR A 291 -5.03 15.98 -2.98
N ILE A 292 -4.43 16.76 -2.07
CA ILE A 292 -4.45 18.23 -2.12
C ILE A 292 -3.65 18.76 -3.32
N LEU A 293 -2.46 18.22 -3.58
CA LEU A 293 -1.63 18.62 -4.73
C LEU A 293 -2.35 18.36 -6.06
N LEU A 294 -3.08 17.25 -6.15
CA LEU A 294 -3.88 16.89 -7.32
C LEU A 294 -5.26 17.55 -7.37
N GLN A 295 -5.61 18.37 -6.38
CA GLN A 295 -6.92 19.04 -6.26
C GLN A 295 -8.12 18.07 -6.22
N ILE A 296 -7.96 16.90 -5.60
CA ILE A 296 -8.96 15.83 -5.63
C ILE A 296 -9.87 15.90 -4.39
N THR A 297 -11.14 16.23 -4.64
CA THR A 297 -12.22 16.19 -3.63
C THR A 297 -12.99 14.87 -3.68
N ASN A 298 -13.16 14.28 -4.86
CA ASN A 298 -13.77 12.98 -5.08
C ASN A 298 -12.86 12.08 -5.94
N PRO A 299 -12.32 10.96 -5.41
CA PRO A 299 -11.45 10.07 -6.18
C PRO A 299 -12.18 9.27 -7.26
N ASP A 300 -13.51 9.15 -7.23
CA ASP A 300 -14.26 8.41 -8.25
C ASP A 300 -14.37 9.15 -9.59
N GLU A 301 -14.06 10.45 -9.62
CA GLU A 301 -14.23 11.31 -10.81
C GLU A 301 -12.95 11.45 -11.65
N ILE A 302 -11.88 10.70 -11.34
CA ILE A 302 -10.56 10.94 -11.94
C ILE A 302 -9.83 9.64 -12.31
N GLU A 303 -9.36 9.57 -13.55
CA GLU A 303 -8.32 8.63 -14.00
C GLU A 303 -6.95 9.30 -13.96
N VAL A 304 -6.17 9.02 -12.91
CA VAL A 304 -4.77 9.50 -12.77
C VAL A 304 -3.75 8.41 -13.11
#